data_AF-A0A523TWM8-F1
#
_entry.id   AF-A0A523TWM8-F1
#
_cell.length_a   1.000
_cell.length_b   1.000
_cell.length_c   1.000
_cell.angle_alpha   90.00
_cell.angle_beta   90.00
_cell.angle_gamma   90.00
#
_symmetry.space_group_name_H-M   'P 1'
#
loop_
_entity.id
_entity.type
_entity.pdbx_description
1 polymer ?
#
loop_
_entity_poly.entity_id
_entity_poly.type
_entity_poly.pdbx_seq_one_letter_code
_entity_poly.pdbx_strand_id
1 'polypeptide(L)'
;MRDQEKQDVLTRARIRLEALRSTLIERLSDRPHVGEMYVKELHDVLGHVAESLNMNLDEFKVSPDYIKDLDEDKRGIEPPLLLAKISAALEYVGRL
;
A
#
# COMPACT_ATOMS: atom_id res chain seq x y z
N MET A 1 8.10 -8.67 22.06
CA MET A 1 7.84 -9.42 20.82
C MET A 1 9.05 -10.26 20.53
N ARG A 2 8.88 -11.55 20.21
CA ARG A 2 9.99 -12.45 19.85
C ARG A 2 10.41 -12.18 18.40
N ASP A 3 11.68 -12.40 18.07
CA ASP A 3 12.20 -12.15 16.72
C ASP A 3 11.43 -12.90 15.62
N GLN A 4 10.94 -14.10 15.93
CA GLN A 4 10.08 -14.88 15.03
C GLN A 4 8.74 -14.18 14.73
N GLU A 5 8.09 -13.60 15.74
CA GLU A 5 6.79 -12.92 15.58
C GLU A 5 6.95 -11.65 14.72
N LYS A 6 8.07 -10.93 14.90
CA LYS A 6 8.42 -9.80 14.04
C LYS A 6 8.61 -10.23 12.59
N GLN A 7 9.38 -11.30 12.36
CA GLN A 7 9.65 -11.80 11.01
C GLN A 7 8.38 -12.30 10.31
N ASP A 8 7.45 -12.92 11.05
CA ASP A 8 6.17 -13.37 10.51
C ASP A 8 5.30 -12.18 10.06
N VAL A 9 5.24 -11.10 10.85
CA VAL A 9 4.54 -9.85 10.50
C VAL A 9 5.12 -9.22 9.24
N LEU A 10 6.45 -9.07 9.18
CA LEU A 10 7.15 -8.47 8.04
C LEU A 10 6.97 -9.31 6.77
N THR A 11 7.05 -10.63 6.87
CA THR A 11 6.86 -11.56 5.75
C THR A 11 5.44 -11.43 5.18
N ARG A 12 4.41 -11.44 6.04
CA ARG A 12 3.02 -11.29 5.61
C ARG A 12 2.77 -9.93 4.96
N ALA A 13 3.31 -8.86 5.54
CA ALA A 13 3.19 -7.52 4.99
C ALA A 13 3.83 -7.42 3.60
N ARG A 14 5.04 -7.96 3.44
CA ARG A 14 5.74 -7.99 2.15
C ARG A 14 4.94 -8.71 1.08
N ILE A 15 4.42 -9.91 1.38
CA ILE A 15 3.60 -10.68 0.44
C ILE A 15 2.38 -9.87 -0.01
N ARG A 16 1.67 -9.22 0.93
CA ARG A 16 0.49 -8.40 0.58
C ARG A 16 0.85 -7.17 -0.24
N LEU A 17 1.94 -6.49 0.09
CA LEU A 17 2.41 -5.33 -0.68
C LEU A 17 2.89 -5.74 -2.10
N GLU A 18 3.55 -6.89 -2.26
CA GLU A 18 3.97 -7.40 -3.58
C GLU A 18 2.75 -7.77 -4.45
N ALA A 19 1.72 -8.37 -3.84
CA ALA A 19 0.46 -8.64 -4.51
C ALA A 19 -0.24 -7.34 -4.94
N LEU A 20 -0.36 -6.37 -4.03
CA LEU A 20 -0.97 -5.07 -4.30
C LEU A 20 -0.25 -4.33 -5.44
N ARG A 21 1.09 -4.33 -5.43
CA ARG A 21 1.91 -3.74 -6.50
C ARG A 21 1.65 -4.41 -7.85
N SER A 22 1.65 -5.75 -7.88
CA SER A 22 1.46 -6.51 -9.12
C SER A 22 0.08 -6.24 -9.73
N THR A 23 -0.98 -6.31 -8.91
CA THR A 23 -2.34 -5.99 -9.36
C THR A 23 -2.45 -4.54 -9.85
N LEU A 24 -1.80 -3.59 -9.17
CA LEU A 24 -1.81 -2.19 -9.59
C LEU A 24 -1.13 -1.98 -10.95
N ILE A 25 -0.02 -2.68 -11.23
CA ILE A 25 0.68 -2.66 -12.52
C ILE A 25 -0.19 -3.23 -13.64
N GLU A 26 -0.83 -4.38 -13.39
CA GLU A 26 -1.75 -5.00 -14.36
C GLU A 26 -2.91 -4.08 -14.68
N ARG A 27 -3.56 -3.51 -13.65
CA ARG A 27 -4.72 -2.62 -13.82
C ARG A 27 -4.38 -1.31 -14.47
N LEU A 28 -3.17 -0.79 -14.24
CA LEU A 28 -2.65 0.40 -14.91
C LEU A 28 -2.58 0.26 -16.43
N SER A 29 -2.30 -0.96 -16.90
CA SER A 29 -2.28 -1.26 -18.33
C SER A 29 -3.67 -1.13 -18.96
N ASP A 30 -4.72 -1.40 -18.18
CA ASP A 30 -6.12 -1.41 -18.66
C ASP A 30 -6.91 -0.15 -18.31
N ARG A 31 -6.55 0.56 -17.24
CA ARG A 31 -7.31 1.70 -16.70
C ARG A 31 -6.37 2.79 -16.17
N PRO A 32 -6.61 4.06 -16.52
CA PRO A 32 -5.78 5.17 -16.06
C PRO A 32 -5.94 5.47 -14.56
N HIS A 33 -6.96 4.92 -13.89
CA HIS A 33 -7.25 5.18 -12.47
C HIS A 33 -7.61 3.89 -11.74
N VAL A 34 -7.17 3.82 -10.48
CA VAL A 34 -7.55 2.74 -9.56
C VAL A 34 -8.46 3.25 -8.46
N GLY A 35 -9.37 2.39 -8.01
CA GLY A 35 -10.33 2.74 -6.97
C GLY A 35 -9.70 2.88 -5.59
N GLU A 36 -10.46 3.49 -4.67
CA GLU A 36 -10.12 3.71 -3.26
C GLU A 36 -9.70 2.42 -2.52
N MET A 37 -10.19 1.25 -2.97
CA MET A 37 -9.87 -0.06 -2.40
C MET A 37 -8.36 -0.30 -2.26
N TYR A 38 -7.55 0.12 -3.23
CA TYR A 38 -6.10 -0.09 -3.19
C TYR A 38 -5.41 0.79 -2.14
N VAL A 39 -5.93 1.98 -1.87
CA VAL A 39 -5.44 2.85 -0.80
C VAL A 39 -5.84 2.30 0.56
N LYS A 40 -7.07 1.81 0.70
CA LYS A 40 -7.53 1.12 1.91
C LYS A 40 -6.64 -0.08 2.23
N GLU A 41 -6.37 -0.93 1.23
CA GLU A 41 -5.51 -2.10 1.44
C GLU A 41 -4.07 -1.73 1.82
N LEU A 42 -3.48 -0.69 1.20
CA LEU A 42 -2.17 -0.18 1.61
C LEU A 42 -2.20 0.30 3.08
N HIS A 43 -3.23 1.04 3.47
CA HIS A 43 -3.38 1.53 4.85
C HIS A 43 -3.55 0.38 5.84
N ASP A 44 -4.33 -0.63 5.51
CA ASP A 44 -4.56 -1.79 6.38
C ASP A 44 -3.26 -2.57 6.60
N VAL A 45 -2.49 -2.80 5.52
CA VAL A 45 -1.21 -3.52 5.63
C VAL A 45 -0.22 -2.71 6.47
N LEU A 46 -0.05 -1.42 6.19
CA LEU A 46 0.87 -0.56 6.93
C LEU A 46 0.41 -0.33 8.38
N GLY A 47 -0.89 -0.21 8.61
CA GLY A 47 -1.49 -0.06 9.94
C GLY A 47 -1.22 -1.28 10.80
N HIS A 48 -1.41 -2.48 10.24
CA HIS A 48 -1.12 -3.72 10.94
C HIS A 48 0.37 -3.85 11.30
N VAL A 49 1.28 -3.48 10.41
CA VAL A 49 2.74 -3.49 10.69
C VAL A 49 3.09 -2.44 11.75
N ALA A 50 2.59 -1.22 11.61
CA ALA A 50 2.81 -0.12 12.54
C ALA A 50 2.38 -0.49 13.96
N GLU A 51 1.18 -1.07 14.11
CA GLU A 51 0.64 -1.52 15.39
C GLU A 51 1.46 -2.70 15.96
N SER A 52 1.72 -3.72 15.13
CA SER A 52 2.40 -4.95 15.58
C SER A 52 3.86 -4.71 15.97
N LEU A 53 4.54 -3.78 15.29
CA LEU A 53 5.95 -3.47 15.50
C LEU A 53 6.17 -2.19 16.33
N ASN A 54 5.10 -1.50 16.73
CA ASN A 54 5.13 -0.19 17.39
C ASN A 54 5.96 0.86 16.60
N MET A 55 5.67 0.98 15.31
CA MET A 55 6.38 1.85 14.35
C MET A 55 5.43 2.90 13.77
N ASN A 56 5.99 4.01 13.29
CA ASN A 56 5.24 4.98 12.49
C ASN A 56 5.50 4.73 11.00
N LEU A 57 4.44 4.43 10.25
CA LEU A 57 4.48 4.19 8.80
C LEU A 57 3.58 5.16 8.02
N ASP A 58 3.21 6.30 8.63
CA ASP A 58 2.32 7.29 8.02
C ASP A 58 2.91 7.92 6.76
N GLU A 59 4.23 7.96 6.62
CA GLU A 59 4.91 8.47 5.42
C GLU A 59 4.59 7.64 4.16
N PHE A 60 4.25 6.35 4.32
CA PHE A 60 3.91 5.46 3.22
C PHE A 60 2.40 5.45 2.92
N LYS A 61 1.57 5.97 3.83
CA LYS A 61 0.13 6.08 3.64
C LYS A 61 -0.19 7.14 2.58
N VAL A 62 -1.29 6.92 1.87
CA VAL A 62 -1.84 7.86 0.88
C VAL A 62 -3.10 8.48 1.45
N SER A 63 -3.21 9.81 1.51
CA SER A 63 -4.43 10.44 2.04
C SER A 63 -5.66 9.99 1.25
N PRO A 64 -6.78 9.65 1.92
CA PRO A 64 -8.07 9.42 1.25
C PRO A 64 -8.52 10.62 0.40
N ASP A 65 -8.06 11.83 0.71
CA ASP A 65 -8.34 13.04 -0.08
C ASP A 65 -7.55 13.11 -1.39
N TYR A 66 -6.61 12.17 -1.63
CA TYR A 66 -5.81 12.11 -2.85
C TYR A 66 -6.59 11.50 -4.04
N ILE A 67 -7.86 11.18 -3.85
CA ILE A 67 -8.68 10.61 -4.91
C ILE A 67 -9.07 11.73 -5.88
N LYS A 68 -8.57 11.67 -7.12
CA LYS A 68 -8.90 12.64 -8.17
C LYS A 68 -10.27 12.34 -8.78
N ASP A 69 -11.03 13.39 -9.04
CA ASP A 69 -12.28 13.33 -9.78
C ASP A 69 -11.97 13.22 -11.28
N LEU A 70 -12.24 12.06 -11.86
CA LEU A 70 -12.15 11.86 -13.31
C LEU A 70 -13.49 11.39 -13.84
N ASP A 71 -14.29 12.38 -14.22
CA ASP A 71 -15.64 12.27 -14.76
C ASP A 71 -16.66 11.60 -13.82
N GLU A 72 -17.92 12.02 -13.93
CA GLU A 72 -18.96 12.14 -12.89
C GLU A 72 -19.34 10.89 -12.05
N ASP A 73 -18.65 9.75 -12.20
CA ASP A 73 -18.86 8.50 -11.46
C ASP A 73 -17.59 7.89 -10.83
N LYS A 74 -16.40 8.51 -10.98
CA LYS A 74 -15.12 7.82 -10.72
C LYS A 74 -14.08 8.68 -9.99
N ARG A 75 -14.22 8.70 -8.67
CA ARG A 75 -13.13 8.99 -7.74
C ARG A 75 -12.02 7.92 -7.89
N GLY A 76 -10.83 8.28 -8.41
CA GLY A 76 -9.70 7.35 -8.55
C GLY A 76 -8.33 7.95 -8.18
N ILE A 77 -7.38 7.11 -7.76
CA ILE A 77 -6.00 7.52 -7.45
C ILE A 77 -5.13 7.49 -8.71
N GLU A 78 -4.24 8.47 -8.85
CA GLU A 78 -3.15 8.41 -9.83
C GLU A 78 -2.24 7.22 -9.54
N PRO A 79 -2.28 6.17 -10.38
CA PRO A 79 -1.61 4.93 -10.02
C PRO A 79 -0.07 5.03 -9.89
N PRO A 80 0.66 5.91 -10.60
CA PRO A 80 2.11 6.05 -10.41
C PRO A 80 2.54 6.43 -8.98
N LEU A 81 1.80 7.31 -8.30
CA LEU A 81 2.13 7.69 -6.92
C LEU A 81 1.86 6.54 -5.96
N LEU A 82 0.73 5.86 -6.11
CA LEU A 82 0.39 4.72 -5.28
C LEU A 82 1.41 3.58 -5.46
N LEU A 83 1.84 3.32 -6.69
CA LEU A 83 2.94 2.39 -6.97
C LEU A 83 4.24 2.80 -6.28
N ALA A 84 4.59 4.09 -6.32
CA ALA A 84 5.79 4.60 -5.66
C ALA A 84 5.72 4.39 -4.13
N LYS A 85 4.56 4.65 -3.52
CA LYS A 85 4.34 4.44 -2.08
C LYS A 85 4.41 2.97 -1.69
N ILE A 86 3.79 2.08 -2.46
CA ILE A 86 3.87 0.63 -2.25
C ILE A 86 5.31 0.14 -2.40
N SER A 87 6.04 0.64 -3.40
CA SER A 87 7.43 0.25 -3.64
C SER A 87 8.35 0.72 -2.51
N ALA A 88 8.17 1.96 -2.03
CA ALA A 88 8.91 2.47 -0.88
C ALA A 88 8.61 1.67 0.40
N ALA A 89 7.34 1.32 0.64
CA ALA A 89 6.95 0.46 1.76
C ALA A 89 7.58 -0.94 1.68
N LEU A 90 7.64 -1.54 0.48
CA LEU A 90 8.29 -2.83 0.25
C LEU A 90 9.78 -2.79 0.58
N GLU A 91 10.49 -1.76 0.11
CA GLU A 91 11.90 -1.57 0.41
C GLU A 91 12.15 -1.37 1.90
N TYR A 92 11.30 -0.60 2.56
CA TYR A 92 11.41 -0.35 3.99
C TYR A 92 11.20 -1.62 4.81
N VAL A 93 10.07 -2.31 4.59
CA VAL A 93 9.74 -3.59 5.26
C VAL A 93 10.81 -4.64 5.02
N GLY A 94 11.40 -4.70 3.82
CA GLY A 94 12.48 -5.64 3.49
C GLY A 94 13.81 -5.37 4.19
N ARG A 95 13.99 -4.22 4.84
CA ARG A 95 15.21 -3.85 5.58
C ARG A 95 15.10 -4.03 7.09
N LEU A 96 13.88 -4.25 7.62
CA LEU A 96 13.60 -4.38 9.07
C LEU A 96 13.88 -5.77 9.62
#